data_AF-A0A096X839-F1
#
_entry.id   AF-A0A096X839-F1
#
_cell.length_a   1.000
_cell.length_b   1.000
_cell.length_c   1.000
_cell.angle_alpha   90.00
_cell.angle_beta   90.00
_cell.angle_gamma   90.00
#
_symmetry.space_group_name_H-M   'P 1'
#
loop_
_entity.id
_entity.type
_entity.pdbx_description
1 polymer ?
#
loop_
_entity_poly.entity_id
_entity_poly.type
_entity_poly.pdbx_seq_one_letter_code
_entity_poly.pdbx_strand_id
1 'polypeptide(L)' 'VFYDASRKLILRDVDGIVFVADSALERLRANAESMRNLRENLVEHGINLREVPMILQYNKRDLP' A
#
# COMPACT_ATOMS: atom_id res chain seq x y z
N VAL A 1 -4.19 5.66 -12.62
CA VAL A 1 -5.18 5.09 -13.57
C VAL A 1 -4.61 3.89 -14.34
N PHE A 2 -3.35 3.89 -14.79
CA PHE A 2 -2.69 2.65 -15.19
C PHE A 2 -2.17 1.90 -13.95
N TYR A 3 -2.36 0.57 -13.89
CA TYR A 3 -1.96 -0.43 -12.88
C TYR A 3 -3.00 -1.02 -11.90
N ASP A 4 -4.28 -0.63 -11.92
CA ASP A 4 -5.26 -1.26 -10.99
C ASP A 4 -5.44 -2.76 -11.23
N ALA A 5 -5.48 -3.20 -12.50
CA ALA A 5 -5.60 -4.62 -12.83
C ALA A 5 -4.41 -5.46 -12.32
N SER A 6 -3.19 -4.94 -12.43
CA SER A 6 -1.99 -5.60 -11.91
C SER A 6 -1.98 -5.65 -10.38
N ARG A 7 -2.42 -4.58 -9.71
CA ARG A 7 -2.46 -4.50 -8.24
C ARG A 7 -3.46 -5.48 -7.62
N LYS A 8 -4.63 -5.66 -8.25
CA LYS A 8 -5.61 -6.66 -7.81
C LYS A 8 -5.07 -8.08 -7.93
N LEU A 9 -4.37 -8.39 -9.03
CA LEU A 9 -3.82 -9.73 -9.23
C LEU A 9 -2.75 -10.12 -8.18
N ILE A 10 -1.94 -9.15 -7.73
CA ILE A 10 -0.80 -9.40 -6.82
C ILE A 10 -1.25 -9.64 -5.37
N LEU A 11 -2.46 -9.21 -4.99
CA LEU A 11 -2.94 -9.31 -3.61
C LEU A 11 -3.68 -10.60 -3.29
N ARG A 12 -3.92 -11.44 -4.30
CA ARG A 12 -4.47 -12.79 -4.11
C ARG A 12 -3.43 -13.65 -3.39
N ASP A 13 -3.81 -14.25 -2.27
CA ASP A 13 -2.96 -15.13 -1.45
C ASP A 13 -1.72 -14.43 -0.85
N VAL A 14 -1.84 -13.15 -0.50
CA VAL A 14 -0.76 -12.39 0.14
C VAL A 14 -0.54 -12.81 1.60
N ASP A 15 0.67 -13.27 1.93
CA ASP A 15 1.06 -13.63 3.31
C ASP A 15 1.55 -12.44 4.14
N GLY A 16 1.96 -11.35 3.50
CA GLY A 16 2.51 -10.18 4.17
C GLY A 16 2.71 -9.00 3.23
N ILE A 17 2.68 -7.79 3.80
CA ILE A 17 2.73 -6.53 3.03
C ILE A 17 3.84 -5.63 3.58
N VAL A 18 4.64 -5.07 2.68
CA VAL A 18 5.51 -3.92 2.98
C VAL A 18 4.96 -2.71 2.25
N PHE A 19 4.47 -1.73 3.00
CA PHE A 19 4.04 -0.45 2.44
C PHE A 19 5.21 0.53 2.47
N VAL A 20 5.67 0.92 1.28
CA VAL A 20 6.79 1.86 1.13
C VAL A 20 6.24 3.27 0.95
N ALA A 21 6.30 4.07 2.00
CA ALA A 21 5.89 5.47 1.99
C ALA A 21 7.04 6.37 1.53
N ASP A 22 6.75 7.34 0.67
CA ASP A 22 7.69 8.38 0.27
C ASP A 22 7.76 9.47 1.36
N SER A 23 8.95 9.80 1.86
CA SER A 23 9.12 10.79 2.94
C SER A 23 8.98 12.25 2.49
N ALA A 24 8.88 12.53 1.20
CA ALA A 24 8.69 13.89 0.71
C ALA A 24 7.33 14.47 1.17
N LEU A 25 7.32 15.72 1.65
CA LEU A 25 6.12 16.35 2.23
C LEU A 25 4.96 16.41 1.24
N GLU A 26 5.24 16.72 -0.02
CA GLU A 26 4.27 16.77 -1.11
C GLU A 26 3.66 15.40 -1.44
N ARG A 27 4.29 14.30 -1.01
CA ARG A 27 3.81 12.94 -1.22
C ARG A 27 2.91 12.43 -0.09
N LEU A 28 2.71 13.19 0.99
CA LEU A 28 1.85 12.77 2.10
C LEU A 28 0.43 12.39 1.67
N ARG A 29 -0.19 13.19 0.79
CA ARG A 29 -1.54 12.90 0.26
C ARG A 29 -1.55 11.64 -0.61
N ALA A 30 -0.53 11.47 -1.45
CA ALA A 30 -0.38 10.29 -2.31
C ALA A 30 -0.16 9.01 -1.49
N ASN A 31 0.62 9.06 -0.40
CA ASN A 31 0.79 7.95 0.53
C ASN A 31 -0.55 7.55 1.17
N ALA A 32 -1.33 8.53 1.63
CA ALA A 32 -2.65 8.28 2.23
C ALA A 32 -3.64 7.68 1.22
N GLU A 33 -3.67 8.19 -0.01
CA GLU A 33 -4.50 7.65 -1.10
C GLU A 33 -4.09 6.22 -1.45
N SER A 34 -2.79 5.95 -1.59
CA SER A 34 -2.29 4.59 -1.87
C SER A 34 -2.59 3.61 -0.75
N MET A 35 -2.58 4.05 0.52
CA MET A 35 -2.97 3.20 1.65
C MET A 35 -4.46 2.86 1.63
N ARG A 36 -5.31 3.84 1.30
CA ARG A 36 -6.75 3.59 1.13
C ARG A 36 -7.02 2.60 0.00
N ASN A 37 -6.35 2.77 -1.13
CA ASN A 37 -6.46 1.85 -2.26
C ASN A 37 -5.98 0.43 -1.92
N LEU A 38 -4.87 0.28 -1.19
CA LEU A 38 -4.43 -1.02 -0.68
C LEU A 38 -5.52 -1.69 0.17
N ARG A 39 -6.11 -0.95 1.11
CA ARG A 39 -7.18 -1.46 1.97
C ARG A 39 -8.41 -1.86 1.15
N GLU A 40 -8.81 -1.06 0.17
CA GLU A 40 -9.95 -1.36 -0.71
C GLU A 40 -9.71 -2.63 -1.52
N ASN A 41 -8.53 -2.77 -2.13
CA ASN A 41 -8.20 -3.97 -2.90
C ASN A 41 -8.18 -5.23 -2.02
N LEU A 42 -7.65 -5.17 -0.79
CA LEU A 42 -7.68 -6.31 0.13
C LEU A 42 -9.11 -6.73 0.48
N VAL A 43 -9.99 -5.75 0.75
CA VAL A 43 -11.40 -6.00 1.05
C VAL A 43 -12.11 -6.64 -0.15
N GLU A 44 -11.82 -6.22 -1.38
CA GLU A 44 -12.36 -6.87 -2.59
C GLU A 44 -11.95 -8.34 -2.72
N HIS A 45 -10.80 -8.73 -2.15
CA HIS A 45 -10.34 -10.12 -2.08
C HIS A 45 -10.78 -10.87 -0.81
N GLY A 46 -11.63 -10.26 0.01
CA GLY A 46 -12.09 -10.84 1.28
C GLY A 46 -11.02 -10.89 2.37
N ILE A 47 -9.93 -10.14 2.21
CA ILE A 47 -8.80 -10.09 3.14
C ILE A 47 -8.91 -8.83 4.00
N ASN A 48 -8.87 -8.98 5.33
CA ASN A 48 -8.78 -7.84 6.22
C ASN A 48 -7.31 -7.44 6.39
N LEU A 49 -6.98 -6.16 6.16
CA LEU A 49 -5.62 -5.64 6.38
C LEU A 49 -5.11 -5.90 7.82
N ARG A 50 -6.01 -6.04 8.80
CA ARG A 50 -5.64 -6.36 10.20
C ARG A 50 -5.19 -7.81 10.41
N GLU A 51 -5.49 -8.69 9.46
CA GLU A 51 -5.17 -10.11 9.51
C GLU A 51 -3.88 -10.43 8.74
N VAL A 52 -3.39 -9.49 7.93
CA VAL A 52 -2.15 -9.62 7.17
C VAL A 52 -1.01 -8.88 7.90
N PRO A 53 0.11 -9.56 8.21
CA PRO A 53 1.32 -8.90 8.71
C PRO A 53 1.75 -7.76 7.78
N MET A 54 1.91 -6.57 8.34
CA MET A 54 2.24 -5.37 7.58
C MET A 54 3.39 -4.59 8.21
N ILE A 55 4.35 -4.20 7.37
CA ILE A 55 5.45 -3.30 7.72
C ILE A 55 5.25 -1.97 6.99
N LEU A 56 5.44 -0.87 7.70
CA LEU A 56 5.52 0.47 7.11
C LEU A 56 6.99 0.89 6.99
N GLN A 57 7.45 1.11 5.76
CA GLN A 57 8.79 1.61 5.47
C GLN A 57 8.70 3.07 5.04
N TYR A 58 9.29 3.98 5.82
CA TYR A 58 9.52 5.35 5.38
C TYR A 58 10.78 5.41 4.52
N ASN A 59 10.61 5.51 3.21
CA ASN A 59 11.69 5.59 2.24
C ASN A 59 12.07 7.04 1.94
N LYS A 60 13.25 7.24 1.34
CA LYS A 60 13.81 8.56 1.01
C LYS A 60 14.05 9.46 2.22
N ARG A 61 14.61 8.89 3.30
CA ARG A 61 14.93 9.64 4.54
C ARG A 61 16.10 10.60 4.37
N ASP A 62 16.82 10.51 3.27
CA ASP A 62 17.89 11.39 2.82
C ASP A 62 17.39 12.73 2.27
N LEU A 63 16.08 12.90 2.08
CA LEU A 63 15.51 14.17 1.63
C LEU A 63 15.80 15.31 2.63
N PRO A 64 16.02 16.54 2.13
CA PRO A 64 16.30 17.72 2.96
C PRO A 64 15.21 18.06 3.98
#